data_AF-A0A166DME7-F1
#
_entry.id   AF-A0A166DME7-F1
#
_cell.length_a   1.000
_cell.length_b   1.000
_cell.length_c   1.000
_cell.angle_alpha   90.00
_cell.angle_beta   90.00
_cell.angle_gamma   90.00
#
_symmetry.space_group_name_H-M   'P 1'
#
loop_
_entity.id
_entity.type
_entity.pdbx_description
1 polymer ?
#
loop_
_entity_poly.entity_id
_entity_poly.type
_entity_poly.pdbx_seq_one_letter_code
_entity_poly.pdbx_strand_id
1 'polypeptide(L)'
;MFKSKSKVETGKKREKPRKVCYCVTAGCVNVESADGRRGCEMSVEQWETHQAADALAHDRLEVIKQKAEDTFQNDLDRVEQDIANLVLMESSSLPSIDSLWGRDSTSSNYPRVGVKRRERRDALDFQAKSLCLLHADIKRFHTSSQSAINEFLHNPLHFLSPSSEFPLLHIETEFARLHSLLSAITFDDPSIKVMKDLATNDLTPVASLIAHARIKWQSALDQVVRPEPPMLSAALGPSPPLFDCSRHMRPIYQNTDPILVLTVFMIMVTHVVAGLERRFCNWLLRMSQYIIHTTLARACGTSPIPAREKNLLKEMPRDIRSVRKKWDLDGSTILYAACPSCHMLQKVVYEKGQPTLSPYCSNRPFSGGRACDALILAPRLVHGKVISAPVLPFLYHDFKDWLANLMSRPGMEDAMDKSWIESEERRKQGICTDILDGTVLSTFKGPDGKTLFSVGSGEA
;
A
#
# COMPACT_ATOMS: atom_id res chain seq x y z
N MET A 1 33.46 -49.20 69.63
CA MET A 1 32.80 -48.99 68.32
C MET A 1 32.66 -47.49 68.07
N PHE A 2 33.59 -46.87 67.33
CA PHE A 2 33.47 -45.51 66.81
C PHE A 2 33.28 -45.62 65.29
N LYS A 3 32.14 -45.17 64.77
CA LYS A 3 31.89 -45.10 63.32
C LYS A 3 32.28 -43.71 62.82
N SER A 4 33.37 -43.64 62.04
CA SER A 4 33.78 -42.47 61.28
C SER A 4 32.81 -42.23 60.12
N LYS A 5 32.33 -40.99 59.97
CA LYS A 5 31.61 -40.52 58.77
C LYS A 5 32.62 -39.75 57.91
N SER A 6 32.96 -40.30 56.75
CA SER A 6 33.72 -39.61 55.72
C SER A 6 32.85 -38.56 55.04
N LYS A 7 33.35 -37.31 55.00
CA LYS A 7 32.71 -36.16 54.37
C LYS A 7 33.23 -36.11 52.92
N VAL A 8 32.40 -36.52 51.96
CA VAL A 8 32.71 -36.42 50.53
C VAL A 8 32.45 -34.99 50.09
N GLU A 9 33.51 -34.20 49.94
CA GLU A 9 33.44 -32.87 49.33
C GLU A 9 33.24 -33.02 47.82
N THR A 10 32.00 -32.82 47.37
CA THR A 10 31.68 -32.69 45.95
C THR A 10 32.18 -31.33 45.46
N GLY A 11 33.36 -31.32 44.85
CA GLY A 11 33.91 -30.14 44.18
C GLY A 11 32.95 -29.63 43.11
N LYS A 12 32.21 -28.55 43.42
CA LYS A 12 31.42 -27.78 42.44
C LYS A 12 32.40 -27.25 41.38
N LYS A 13 32.48 -27.92 40.23
CA LYS A 13 33.10 -27.36 39.02
C LYS A 13 32.40 -26.04 38.75
N ARG A 14 33.14 -24.92 38.80
CA ARG A 14 32.64 -23.61 38.40
C ARG A 14 32.27 -23.71 36.92
N GLU A 15 30.97 -23.71 36.63
CA GLU A 15 30.49 -23.58 35.26
C GLU A 15 31.01 -22.27 34.68
N LYS A 16 31.56 -22.34 33.47
CA LYS A 16 32.00 -21.15 32.75
C LYS A 16 30.76 -20.32 32.37
N PRO A 17 30.82 -18.99 32.45
CA PRO A 17 29.70 -18.13 32.08
C PRO A 17 29.29 -18.37 30.61
N ARG A 18 27.98 -18.46 30.37
CA ARG A 18 27.37 -18.52 29.03
C ARG A 18 26.75 -17.18 28.68
N LYS A 19 26.74 -16.84 27.40
CA LYS A 19 26.05 -15.66 26.85
C LYS A 19 25.01 -16.10 25.82
N VAL A 20 23.96 -15.31 25.68
CA VAL A 20 22.94 -15.49 24.64
C VAL A 20 23.28 -14.58 23.46
N CYS A 21 23.36 -15.15 22.26
CA CYS A 21 23.61 -14.42 21.01
C CYS A 21 22.32 -14.28 20.19
N TYR A 22 22.14 -13.12 19.56
CA TYR A 22 21.00 -12.80 18.69
C TYR A 22 21.42 -12.37 17.28
N CYS A 23 22.69 -12.59 16.90
CA CYS A 23 23.20 -12.17 15.60
C CYS A 23 22.41 -12.80 14.45
N VAL A 24 22.22 -12.01 13.39
CA VAL A 24 21.50 -12.43 12.18
C VAL A 24 22.40 -13.26 11.30
N THR A 25 23.68 -12.88 11.20
CA THR A 25 24.68 -13.51 10.34
C THR A 25 24.86 -15.01 10.58
N ALA A 26 24.81 -15.45 11.84
CA ALA A 26 24.88 -16.87 12.20
C ALA A 26 23.50 -17.50 12.49
N GLY A 27 22.41 -16.82 12.16
CA GLY A 27 21.04 -17.32 12.34
C GLY A 27 20.59 -17.52 13.79
N CYS A 28 21.26 -16.90 14.77
CA CYS A 28 20.96 -17.10 16.19
C CYS A 28 19.59 -16.53 16.60
N VAL A 29 19.06 -15.55 15.85
CA VAL A 29 17.73 -14.97 16.08
C VAL A 29 16.58 -15.97 15.87
N ASN A 30 16.80 -17.05 15.12
CA ASN A 30 15.78 -18.05 14.78
C ASN A 30 15.83 -19.30 15.67
N VAL A 31 16.77 -19.37 16.62
CA VAL A 31 16.88 -20.51 17.53
C VAL A 31 15.94 -20.27 18.71
N GLU A 32 14.88 -21.06 18.84
CA GLU A 32 14.02 -21.06 20.04
C GLU A 32 14.64 -21.95 21.12
N SER A 33 14.86 -21.37 22.30
CA SER A 33 15.25 -22.13 23.49
C SER A 33 14.08 -22.93 24.05
N ALA A 34 14.36 -23.92 24.89
CA ALA A 34 13.34 -24.71 25.57
C ALA A 34 12.37 -23.87 26.44
N ASP A 35 12.79 -22.65 26.81
CA ASP A 35 11.99 -21.71 27.60
C ASP A 35 11.16 -20.75 26.71
N GLY A 36 11.11 -20.99 25.39
CA GLY A 36 10.38 -20.16 24.43
C GLY A 36 11.06 -18.80 24.14
N ARG A 37 12.31 -18.60 24.58
CA ARG A 37 13.07 -17.38 24.25
C ARG A 37 13.87 -17.61 22.98
N ARG A 38 13.82 -16.67 22.04
CA ARG A 38 14.70 -16.68 20.86
C ARG A 38 16.14 -16.36 21.30
N GLY A 39 17.13 -16.97 20.66
CA GLY A 39 18.56 -16.75 20.91
C GLY A 39 19.35 -18.04 21.16
N CYS A 40 20.64 -18.01 20.82
CA CYS A 40 21.53 -19.16 20.99
C CYS A 40 22.45 -18.97 22.20
N GLU A 41 22.37 -19.87 23.20
CA GLU A 41 23.32 -19.91 24.32
C GLU A 41 24.65 -20.51 23.88
N MET A 42 25.75 -19.77 24.10
CA MET A 42 27.08 -20.18 23.69
C MET A 42 28.18 -19.71 24.66
N SER A 43 29.41 -20.16 24.44
CA SER A 43 30.56 -19.67 25.20
C SER A 43 30.83 -18.20 24.91
N VAL A 44 31.54 -17.50 25.82
CA VAL A 44 31.89 -16.09 25.63
C VAL A 44 32.72 -15.88 24.34
N GLU A 45 33.66 -16.78 24.05
CA GLU A 45 34.50 -16.71 22.84
C GLU A 45 33.67 -16.86 21.54
N GLN A 46 32.69 -17.78 21.54
CA GLN A 46 31.77 -17.94 20.40
C GLN A 46 30.88 -16.71 20.21
N TRP A 47 30.38 -16.16 21.32
CA TRP A 47 29.57 -14.95 21.32
C TRP A 47 30.34 -13.75 20.74
N GLU A 48 31.61 -13.55 21.14
CA GLU A 48 32.47 -12.49 20.61
C GLU A 48 32.73 -12.66 19.11
N THR A 49 32.95 -13.89 18.66
CA THR A 49 33.13 -14.20 17.23
C THR A 49 31.87 -13.86 16.42
N HIS A 50 30.69 -14.20 16.93
CA HIS A 50 29.42 -13.88 16.30
C HIS A 50 29.15 -12.37 16.26
N GLN A 51 29.43 -11.65 17.35
CA GLN A 51 29.29 -10.20 17.40
C GLN A 51 30.21 -9.48 16.41
N ALA A 52 31.46 -9.92 16.29
CA ALA A 52 32.39 -9.37 15.30
C ALA A 52 31.93 -9.62 13.86
N ALA A 53 31.37 -10.80 13.56
CA ALA A 53 30.82 -11.12 12.27
C ALA A 53 29.57 -10.27 11.93
N ASP A 54 28.69 -10.06 12.92
CA ASP A 54 27.48 -9.25 12.76
C ASP A 54 27.81 -7.76 12.53
N ALA A 55 28.79 -7.23 13.27
CA ALA A 55 29.29 -5.87 13.06
C ALA A 55 29.86 -5.69 11.65
N LEU A 56 30.67 -6.64 11.15
CA LEU A 56 31.23 -6.58 9.81
C LEU A 56 30.15 -6.72 8.72
N ALA A 57 29.10 -7.50 8.95
CA ALA A 57 27.96 -7.57 8.05
C ALA A 57 27.15 -6.26 8.05
N HIS A 58 26.98 -5.62 9.20
CA HIS A 58 26.35 -4.31 9.31
C HIS A 58 27.12 -3.24 8.52
N ASP A 59 28.44 -3.17 8.69
CA ASP A 59 29.30 -2.26 7.91
C ASP A 59 29.18 -2.49 6.40
N ARG A 60 29.13 -3.76 5.96
CA ARG A 60 28.91 -4.09 4.54
C ARG A 60 27.55 -3.64 4.03
N LEU A 61 26.50 -3.78 4.84
CA LEU A 61 25.16 -3.32 4.47
C LEU A 61 25.10 -1.79 4.34
N GLU A 62 25.76 -1.05 5.23
CA GLU A 62 25.84 0.42 5.11
C GLU A 62 26.61 0.85 3.85
N VAL A 63 27.69 0.16 3.48
CA VAL A 63 28.38 0.43 2.20
C VAL A 63 27.48 0.15 0.99
N ILE A 64 26.70 -0.94 1.01
CA ILE A 64 25.75 -1.26 -0.08
C ILE A 64 24.66 -0.20 -0.16
N LYS A 65 24.12 0.22 0.99
CA LYS A 65 23.08 1.25 1.08
C LYS A 65 23.59 2.59 0.54
N GLN A 66 24.77 3.04 0.97
CA GLN A 66 25.38 4.27 0.46
C GLN A 66 25.58 4.20 -1.06
N LYS A 67 26.09 3.08 -1.58
CA LYS A 67 26.26 2.90 -3.03
C LYS A 67 24.93 2.95 -3.80
N ALA A 68 23.85 2.42 -3.21
CA ALA A 68 22.52 2.49 -3.80
C ALA A 68 21.98 3.93 -3.80
N GLU A 69 22.17 4.68 -2.71
CA GLU A 69 21.82 6.10 -2.61
C GLU A 69 22.60 6.95 -3.61
N ASP A 70 23.91 6.71 -3.75
CA ASP A 70 24.74 7.40 -4.75
C ASP A 70 24.28 7.09 -6.19
N THR A 71 23.90 5.83 -6.46
CA THR A 71 23.39 5.43 -7.79
C THR A 71 22.06 6.14 -8.09
N PHE A 72 21.17 6.21 -7.11
CA PHE A 72 19.89 6.91 -7.23
C PHE A 72 20.08 8.41 -7.48
N GLN A 73 20.99 9.05 -6.75
CA GLN A 73 21.28 10.47 -6.94
C GLN A 73 21.85 10.75 -8.34
N ASN A 74 22.77 9.91 -8.83
CA ASN A 74 23.32 10.05 -10.18
C ASN A 74 22.25 9.91 -11.27
N ASP A 75 21.28 9.01 -11.11
CA ASP A 75 20.16 8.89 -12.05
C ASP A 75 19.21 10.10 -11.99
N LEU A 76 19.00 10.68 -10.80
CA LEU A 76 18.22 11.91 -10.61
C LEU A 76 18.88 13.09 -11.35
N ASP A 77 20.19 13.27 -11.15
CA ASP A 77 20.98 14.31 -11.80
C ASP A 77 20.96 14.15 -13.33
N ARG A 78 21.00 12.89 -13.83
CA ARG A 78 20.88 12.61 -15.27
C ARG A 78 19.51 13.03 -15.82
N VAL A 79 18.43 12.72 -15.10
CA VAL A 79 17.07 13.13 -15.49
C VAL A 79 16.92 14.65 -15.48
N GLU A 80 17.47 15.33 -14.48
CA GLU A 80 17.45 16.79 -14.41
C GLU A 80 18.22 17.41 -15.59
N GLN A 81 19.39 16.87 -15.92
CA GLN A 81 20.17 17.30 -17.09
C GLN A 81 19.42 17.07 -18.41
N ASP A 82 18.75 15.93 -18.55
CA ASP A 82 17.94 15.64 -19.75
C ASP A 82 16.75 16.61 -19.87
N ILE A 83 16.08 16.95 -18.77
CA ILE A 83 15.03 17.96 -18.73
C ILE A 83 15.59 19.33 -19.12
N ALA A 84 16.73 19.74 -18.54
CA ALA A 84 17.37 21.01 -18.86
C ALA A 84 17.75 21.07 -20.35
N ASN A 85 18.30 19.99 -20.91
CA ASN A 85 18.63 19.90 -22.33
C ASN A 85 17.38 20.01 -23.21
N LEU A 86 16.28 19.33 -22.86
CA LEU A 86 15.02 19.41 -23.60
C LEU A 86 14.41 20.82 -23.57
N VAL A 87 14.46 21.50 -22.42
CA VAL A 87 13.97 22.88 -22.27
C VAL A 87 14.82 23.88 -23.04
N LEU A 88 16.15 23.70 -23.06
CA LEU A 88 17.06 24.60 -23.77
C LEU A 88 17.06 24.38 -25.29
N MET A 89 16.82 23.16 -25.77
CA MET A 89 16.73 22.88 -27.21
C MET A 89 15.46 23.45 -27.87
N GLU A 90 14.39 23.77 -27.14
CA GLU A 90 13.21 24.46 -27.70
C GLU A 90 13.45 25.96 -28.00
N SER A 91 14.59 26.53 -27.59
CA SER A 91 14.85 27.98 -27.72
C SER A 91 15.77 28.38 -28.88
N SER A 92 16.32 27.43 -29.63
CA SER A 92 17.19 27.71 -30.77
C SER A 92 16.65 27.02 -32.03
N SER A 93 16.11 27.84 -32.95
CA SER A 93 15.54 27.48 -34.25
C SER A 93 14.12 26.88 -34.24
N LEU A 94 13.12 27.70 -33.90
CA LEU A 94 11.85 27.61 -34.62
C LEU A 94 12.09 28.22 -36.02
N PRO A 95 12.00 27.44 -37.11
CA PRO A 95 11.92 28.02 -38.44
C PRO A 95 10.65 28.87 -38.49
N SER A 96 10.74 30.04 -39.14
CA SER A 96 9.56 30.86 -39.43
C SER A 96 8.43 29.99 -39.97
N ILE A 97 7.25 30.09 -39.34
CA ILE A 97 6.02 29.36 -39.68
C ILE A 97 5.52 29.66 -41.11
N ASP A 98 6.13 30.61 -41.83
CA ASP A 98 5.75 30.98 -43.19
C ASP A 98 6.18 29.99 -44.28
N SER A 99 6.99 28.97 -44.00
CA SER A 99 7.45 28.03 -45.04
C SER A 99 6.61 26.75 -45.20
N LEU A 100 5.57 26.53 -44.39
CA LEU A 100 4.87 25.23 -44.35
C LEU A 100 3.75 25.05 -45.40
N TRP A 101 3.49 26.06 -46.25
CA TRP A 101 2.52 25.97 -47.35
C TRP A 101 3.12 26.29 -48.73
N GLY A 102 4.44 26.19 -48.86
CA GLY A 102 5.16 26.31 -50.14
C GLY A 102 4.96 25.10 -51.04
N ARG A 103 3.94 25.19 -51.89
CA ARG A 103 3.59 24.25 -52.95
C ARG A 103 4.54 24.43 -54.13
N ASP A 104 5.64 23.68 -54.19
CA ASP A 104 6.46 23.58 -55.41
C ASP A 104 6.51 22.14 -55.94
N SER A 105 5.63 21.92 -56.90
CA SER A 105 5.67 20.86 -57.87
C SER A 105 6.62 21.26 -59.00
N THR A 106 7.84 20.72 -59.05
CA THR A 106 8.48 20.32 -60.32
C THR A 106 9.77 19.51 -60.11
N SER A 107 9.81 18.37 -60.81
CA SER A 107 10.98 17.89 -61.55
C SER A 107 12.26 17.54 -60.78
N SER A 108 12.43 16.24 -60.48
CA SER A 108 13.74 15.58 -60.68
C SER A 108 13.55 14.06 -60.80
N ASN A 109 13.53 13.59 -62.05
CA ASN A 109 13.59 12.18 -62.42
C ASN A 109 15.05 11.70 -62.34
N TYR A 110 15.42 11.04 -61.23
CA TYR A 110 16.55 10.12 -61.20
C TYR A 110 16.11 8.78 -60.59
N PRO A 111 16.38 7.63 -61.23
CA PRO A 111 15.99 6.33 -60.69
C PRO A 111 16.95 5.91 -59.56
N ARG A 112 16.66 6.30 -58.31
CA ARG A 112 17.27 5.70 -57.10
C ARG A 112 16.63 4.33 -56.80
N VAL A 113 16.87 3.34 -57.65
CA VAL A 113 16.36 1.97 -57.46
C VAL A 113 17.28 1.12 -56.55
N GLY A 114 18.49 1.62 -56.20
CA GLY A 114 19.46 0.87 -55.39
C GLY A 114 19.42 1.11 -53.87
N VAL A 115 19.04 2.30 -53.40
CA VAL A 115 19.20 2.70 -51.98
C VAL A 115 18.13 2.06 -51.08
N LYS A 116 16.87 2.00 -51.53
CA LYS A 116 15.76 1.43 -50.75
C LYS A 116 15.90 -0.07 -50.46
N ARG A 117 16.64 -0.82 -51.29
CA ARG A 117 16.86 -2.26 -51.07
C ARG A 117 17.89 -2.51 -49.96
N ARG A 118 18.89 -1.64 -49.81
CA ARG A 118 19.91 -1.76 -48.76
C ARG A 118 19.35 -1.38 -47.40
N GLU A 119 18.65 -0.25 -47.31
CA GLU A 119 17.98 0.19 -46.08
C GLU A 119 16.96 -0.84 -45.56
N ARG A 120 16.19 -1.45 -46.46
CA ARG A 120 15.25 -2.52 -46.08
C ARG A 120 15.96 -3.77 -45.58
N ARG A 121 17.11 -4.14 -46.16
CA ARG A 121 17.89 -5.30 -45.73
C ARG A 121 18.54 -5.05 -44.36
N ASP A 122 19.10 -3.87 -44.15
CA ASP A 122 19.75 -3.49 -42.89
C ASP A 122 18.71 -3.39 -41.75
N ALA A 123 17.51 -2.87 -42.04
CA ALA A 123 16.39 -2.86 -41.09
C ALA A 123 15.91 -4.29 -40.72
N LEU A 124 15.82 -5.19 -41.70
CA LEU A 124 15.46 -6.59 -41.46
C LEU A 124 16.54 -7.33 -40.65
N ASP A 125 17.82 -7.10 -40.94
CA ASP A 125 18.94 -7.72 -40.19
C ASP A 125 18.99 -7.22 -38.73
N PHE A 126 18.78 -5.92 -38.52
CA PHE A 126 18.68 -5.35 -37.17
C PHE A 126 17.53 -5.96 -36.37
N GLN A 127 16.36 -6.15 -37.00
CA GLN A 127 15.19 -6.75 -36.36
C GLN A 127 15.36 -8.24 -36.10
N ALA A 128 15.96 -8.98 -37.04
CA ALA A 128 16.28 -10.39 -36.84
C ALA A 128 17.21 -10.55 -35.63
N LYS A 129 18.27 -9.73 -35.52
CA LYS A 129 19.17 -9.72 -34.35
C LYS A 129 18.44 -9.37 -33.05
N SER A 130 17.58 -8.36 -33.07
CA SER A 130 16.78 -7.97 -31.90
C SER A 130 15.83 -9.09 -31.45
N LEU A 131 15.21 -9.81 -32.40
CA LEU A 131 14.34 -10.95 -32.10
C LEU A 131 15.13 -12.17 -31.62
N CYS A 132 16.34 -12.42 -32.13
CA CYS A 132 17.22 -13.46 -31.60
C CYS A 132 17.64 -13.17 -30.15
N LEU A 133 17.96 -11.92 -29.82
CA LEU A 133 18.28 -11.53 -28.43
C LEU A 133 17.05 -11.69 -27.52
N LEU A 134 15.88 -11.22 -27.96
CA LEU A 134 14.63 -11.39 -27.22
C LEU A 134 14.28 -12.87 -27.00
N HIS A 135 14.50 -13.72 -28.00
CA HIS A 135 14.28 -15.17 -27.88
C HIS A 135 15.24 -15.82 -26.87
N ALA A 136 16.51 -15.40 -26.85
CA ALA A 136 17.47 -15.87 -25.86
C ALA A 136 17.07 -15.47 -24.43
N ASP A 137 16.58 -14.24 -24.24
CA ASP A 137 16.06 -13.76 -22.96
C ASP A 137 14.82 -14.54 -22.52
N ILE A 138 13.90 -14.83 -23.45
CA ILE A 138 12.72 -15.68 -23.20
C ILE A 138 13.14 -17.08 -22.73
N LYS A 139 14.16 -17.70 -23.33
CA LYS A 139 14.65 -19.02 -22.91
C LYS A 139 15.28 -19.00 -21.51
N ARG A 140 16.05 -17.95 -21.20
CA ARG A 140 16.62 -17.76 -19.86
C ARG A 140 15.51 -17.59 -18.82
N PHE A 141 14.54 -16.73 -19.14
CA PHE A 141 13.37 -16.48 -18.31
C PHE A 141 12.56 -17.77 -18.08
N HIS A 142 12.28 -18.54 -19.13
CA HIS A 142 11.58 -19.83 -19.03
C HIS A 142 12.28 -20.77 -18.05
N THR A 143 13.59 -20.97 -18.22
CA THR A 143 14.38 -21.90 -17.40
C THR A 143 14.42 -21.47 -15.93
N SER A 144 14.64 -20.18 -15.67
CA SER A 144 14.67 -19.63 -14.30
C SER A 144 13.30 -19.68 -13.63
N SER A 145 12.25 -19.32 -14.36
CA SER A 145 10.89 -19.22 -13.82
C SER A 145 10.28 -20.59 -13.55
N GLN A 146 10.55 -21.58 -14.41
CA GLN A 146 10.00 -22.92 -14.25
C GLN A 146 10.46 -23.58 -12.93
N SER A 147 11.74 -23.42 -12.56
CA SER A 147 12.24 -23.93 -11.28
C SER A 147 11.56 -23.27 -10.09
N ALA A 148 11.48 -21.93 -10.10
CA ALA A 148 10.86 -21.16 -9.01
C ALA A 148 9.35 -21.45 -8.88
N ILE A 149 8.63 -21.56 -10.00
CA ILE A 149 7.20 -21.89 -9.98
C ILE A 149 6.99 -23.32 -9.47
N ASN A 150 7.81 -24.28 -9.87
CA ASN A 150 7.68 -25.66 -9.39
C ASN A 150 7.96 -25.78 -7.88
N GLU A 151 8.99 -25.10 -7.39
CA GLU A 151 9.28 -25.02 -5.96
C GLU A 151 8.09 -24.44 -5.17
N PHE A 152 7.52 -23.34 -5.66
CA PHE A 152 6.31 -22.74 -5.08
C PHE A 152 5.12 -23.70 -5.10
N LEU A 153 4.89 -24.40 -6.22
CA LEU A 153 3.79 -25.34 -6.36
C LEU A 153 3.94 -26.54 -5.42
N HIS A 154 5.14 -26.95 -5.05
CA HIS A 154 5.35 -28.06 -4.10
C HIS A 154 5.00 -27.68 -2.67
N ASN A 155 5.23 -26.43 -2.25
CA ASN A 155 4.96 -26.00 -0.88
C ASN A 155 4.44 -24.54 -0.81
N PRO A 156 3.18 -24.27 -1.18
CA PRO A 156 2.64 -22.92 -1.18
C PRO A 156 2.55 -22.30 0.22
N LEU A 157 2.43 -23.13 1.27
CA LEU A 157 2.32 -22.68 2.66
C LEU A 157 3.60 -22.02 3.18
N HIS A 158 4.76 -22.47 2.72
CA HIS A 158 6.06 -21.88 3.09
C HIS A 158 6.19 -20.42 2.64
N PHE A 159 5.43 -20.02 1.63
CA PHE A 159 5.45 -18.67 1.06
C PHE A 159 4.26 -17.80 1.53
N LEU A 160 3.47 -18.27 2.50
CA LEU A 160 2.45 -17.46 3.13
C LEU A 160 3.12 -16.47 4.09
N SER A 161 3.53 -15.33 3.53
CA SER A 161 3.84 -14.13 4.29
C SER A 161 2.53 -13.45 4.72
N PRO A 162 2.50 -12.73 5.85
CA PRO A 162 1.38 -11.86 6.23
C PRO A 162 1.07 -10.77 5.19
N SER A 163 2.01 -10.47 4.28
CA SER A 163 1.72 -9.66 3.09
C SER A 163 0.81 -10.44 2.14
N SER A 164 -0.40 -9.94 1.88
CA SER A 164 -1.39 -10.52 0.96
C SER A 164 -0.97 -10.50 -0.52
N GLU A 165 0.33 -10.44 -0.82
CA GLU A 165 0.87 -10.36 -2.17
C GLU A 165 1.29 -11.73 -2.70
N PHE A 166 1.08 -11.93 -3.99
CA PHE A 166 1.42 -13.17 -4.67
C PHE A 166 2.96 -13.34 -4.71
N PRO A 167 3.53 -14.43 -4.16
CA PRO A 167 4.98 -14.59 -4.03
C PRO A 167 5.76 -14.57 -5.36
N LEU A 168 5.10 -14.88 -6.48
CA LEU A 168 5.70 -14.90 -7.81
C LEU A 168 5.33 -13.65 -8.66
N LEU A 169 4.93 -12.54 -8.02
CA LEU A 169 4.57 -11.30 -8.70
C LEU A 169 5.68 -10.77 -9.63
N HIS A 170 6.94 -10.94 -9.24
CA HIS A 170 8.09 -10.54 -10.06
C HIS A 170 8.17 -11.36 -11.37
N ILE A 171 7.89 -12.67 -11.32
CA ILE A 171 7.85 -13.55 -12.51
C ILE A 171 6.70 -13.13 -13.42
N GLU A 172 5.53 -12.84 -12.85
CA GLU A 172 4.36 -12.38 -13.61
C GLU A 172 4.61 -11.04 -14.31
N THR A 173 5.28 -10.11 -13.63
CA THR A 173 5.64 -8.80 -14.18
C THR A 173 6.62 -8.93 -15.35
N GLU A 174 7.64 -9.77 -15.20
CA GLU A 174 8.64 -10.01 -16.25
C GLU A 174 8.04 -10.77 -17.44
N PHE A 175 7.14 -11.74 -17.19
CA PHE A 175 6.35 -12.38 -18.23
C PHE A 175 5.55 -11.36 -19.05
N ALA A 176 4.83 -10.45 -18.38
CA ALA A 176 4.04 -9.42 -19.04
C ALA A 176 4.92 -8.48 -19.89
N ARG A 177 6.11 -8.12 -19.41
CA ARG A 177 7.10 -7.31 -20.15
C ARG A 177 7.55 -8.01 -21.43
N LEU A 178 7.99 -9.28 -21.33
CA LEU A 178 8.46 -10.06 -22.47
C LEU A 178 7.35 -10.30 -23.51
N HIS A 179 6.13 -10.61 -23.04
CA HIS A 179 4.96 -10.77 -23.90
C HIS A 179 4.62 -9.47 -24.64
N SER A 180 4.68 -8.32 -23.96
CA SER A 180 4.46 -7.01 -24.57
C SER A 180 5.49 -6.71 -25.67
N LEU A 181 6.78 -6.92 -25.38
CA LEU A 181 7.86 -6.74 -26.37
C LEU A 181 7.66 -7.63 -27.60
N LEU A 182 7.28 -8.90 -27.40
CA LEU A 182 7.03 -9.83 -28.50
C LEU A 182 5.79 -9.43 -29.32
N SER A 183 4.75 -8.93 -28.67
CA SER A 183 3.51 -8.49 -29.32
C SER A 183 3.71 -7.24 -30.19
N ALA A 184 4.62 -6.34 -29.78
CA ALA A 184 4.93 -5.11 -30.50
C ALA A 184 5.64 -5.34 -31.86
N ILE A 185 6.13 -6.56 -32.13
CA ILE A 185 6.75 -6.93 -33.40
C ILE A 185 5.65 -7.26 -34.42
N THR A 186 5.41 -6.37 -35.38
CA THR A 186 4.28 -6.46 -36.35
C THR A 186 4.70 -6.78 -37.80
N PHE A 187 5.88 -7.36 -38.02
CA PHE A 187 6.39 -7.57 -39.38
C PHE A 187 5.79 -8.79 -40.08
N ASP A 188 5.46 -8.62 -41.36
CA ASP A 188 4.92 -9.68 -42.22
C ASP A 188 5.99 -10.59 -42.87
N ASP A 189 7.27 -10.43 -42.51
CA ASP A 189 8.32 -11.28 -43.05
C ASP A 189 8.17 -12.72 -42.52
N PRO A 190 8.13 -13.75 -43.40
CA PRO A 190 7.95 -15.14 -42.97
C PRO A 190 8.99 -15.62 -41.95
N SER A 191 10.23 -15.15 -42.05
CA SER A 191 11.33 -15.57 -41.16
C SER A 191 11.15 -14.98 -39.76
N ILE A 192 10.74 -13.70 -39.69
CA ILE A 192 10.42 -13.02 -38.43
C ILE A 192 9.20 -13.68 -37.77
N LYS A 193 8.19 -14.05 -38.57
CA LYS A 193 7.01 -14.76 -38.09
C LYS A 193 7.35 -16.11 -37.46
N VAL A 194 8.17 -16.93 -38.12
CA VAL A 194 8.64 -18.21 -37.56
C VAL A 194 9.37 -18.01 -36.22
N MET A 195 10.26 -17.01 -36.12
CA MET A 195 10.96 -16.72 -34.86
C MET A 195 10.02 -16.22 -33.77
N LYS A 196 9.04 -15.38 -34.12
CA LYS A 196 8.01 -14.91 -33.18
C LYS A 196 7.16 -16.06 -32.67
N ASP A 197 6.77 -16.98 -33.54
CA ASP A 197 6.01 -18.18 -33.18
C ASP A 197 6.81 -19.08 -32.24
N LEU A 198 8.11 -19.28 -32.50
CA LEU A 198 9.00 -20.03 -31.60
C LEU A 198 9.09 -19.38 -30.21
N ALA A 199 9.31 -18.07 -30.14
CA ALA A 199 9.35 -17.32 -28.89
C ALA A 199 8.01 -17.36 -28.13
N THR A 200 6.89 -17.33 -28.86
CA THR A 200 5.54 -17.43 -28.29
C THR A 200 5.28 -18.83 -27.72
N ASN A 201 5.72 -19.87 -28.43
CA ASN A 201 5.63 -21.25 -27.99
C ASN A 201 6.47 -21.50 -26.72
N ASP A 202 7.62 -20.83 -26.58
CA ASP A 202 8.43 -20.91 -25.36
C ASP A 202 7.78 -20.17 -24.17
N LEU A 203 7.03 -19.08 -24.38
CA LEU A 203 6.35 -18.35 -23.30
C LEU A 203 5.03 -19.01 -22.82
N THR A 204 4.34 -19.73 -23.71
CA THR A 204 3.01 -20.29 -23.42
C THR A 204 2.98 -21.24 -22.21
N PRO A 205 3.94 -22.18 -22.03
CA PRO A 205 4.00 -23.02 -20.84
C PRO A 205 4.15 -22.23 -19.54
N VAL A 206 4.97 -21.17 -19.53
CA VAL A 206 5.20 -20.34 -18.34
C VAL A 206 3.91 -19.62 -17.94
N ALA A 207 3.15 -19.11 -18.91
CA ALA A 207 1.85 -18.48 -18.65
C ALA A 207 0.88 -19.44 -17.93
N SER A 208 0.81 -20.70 -18.38
CA SER A 208 -0.03 -21.72 -17.76
C SER A 208 0.41 -22.07 -16.34
N LEU A 209 1.73 -22.10 -16.09
CA LEU A 209 2.31 -22.36 -14.77
C LEU A 209 2.05 -21.21 -13.79
N ILE A 210 2.21 -19.95 -14.23
CA ILE A 210 1.89 -18.77 -13.41
C ILE A 210 0.41 -18.77 -13.02
N ALA A 211 -0.49 -19.04 -13.98
CA ALA A 211 -1.93 -19.12 -13.72
C ALA A 211 -2.27 -20.22 -12.70
N HIS A 212 -1.68 -21.40 -12.84
CA HIS A 212 -1.87 -22.50 -11.90
C HIS A 212 -1.33 -22.17 -10.49
N ALA A 213 -0.14 -21.56 -10.41
CA ALA A 213 0.44 -21.11 -9.15
C ALA A 213 -0.45 -20.08 -8.45
N ARG A 214 -1.05 -19.14 -9.19
CA ARG A 214 -1.98 -18.15 -8.64
C ARG A 214 -3.25 -18.79 -8.08
N ILE A 215 -3.85 -19.75 -8.79
CA ILE A 215 -5.03 -20.47 -8.30
C ILE A 215 -4.70 -21.22 -7.00
N LYS A 216 -3.56 -21.91 -6.97
CA LYS A 216 -3.13 -22.68 -5.79
C LYS A 216 -2.82 -21.78 -4.59
N TRP A 217 -2.17 -20.65 -4.83
CA TRP A 217 -1.91 -19.63 -3.82
C TRP A 217 -3.21 -19.07 -3.23
N GLN A 218 -4.15 -18.66 -4.10
CA GLN A 218 -5.44 -18.13 -3.65
C GLN A 218 -6.22 -19.16 -2.82
N SER A 219 -6.22 -20.42 -3.25
CA SER A 219 -6.84 -21.50 -2.48
C SER A 219 -6.18 -21.72 -1.12
N ALA A 220 -4.85 -21.58 -1.02
CA ALA A 220 -4.14 -21.68 0.27
C ALA A 220 -4.44 -20.47 1.16
N LEU A 221 -4.50 -19.27 0.58
CA LEU A 221 -4.86 -18.04 1.28
C LEU A 221 -6.28 -18.12 1.84
N ASP A 222 -7.24 -18.60 1.05
CA ASP A 222 -8.64 -18.76 1.48
C ASP A 222 -8.78 -19.77 2.64
N GLN A 223 -7.91 -20.79 2.70
CA GLN A 223 -7.86 -21.75 3.81
C GLN A 223 -7.28 -21.14 5.10
N VAL A 224 -6.37 -20.17 4.99
CA VAL A 224 -5.75 -19.52 6.15
C VAL A 224 -6.55 -18.31 6.65
N VAL A 225 -7.08 -17.49 5.73
CA VAL A 225 -7.86 -16.28 6.05
C VAL A 225 -9.26 -16.64 6.57
N ARG A 226 -9.74 -17.86 6.32
CA ARG A 226 -10.86 -18.43 7.05
C ARG A 226 -10.34 -19.41 8.10
N PRO A 227 -9.89 -18.95 9.28
CA PRO A 227 -10.05 -19.83 10.42
C PRO A 227 -11.56 -20.14 10.47
N GLU A 228 -11.94 -21.40 10.31
CA GLU A 228 -13.20 -21.84 10.92
C GLU A 228 -13.13 -21.27 12.33
N PRO A 229 -14.07 -20.39 12.73
CA PRO A 229 -14.01 -19.79 14.04
C PRO A 229 -13.93 -20.97 14.99
N PRO A 230 -12.82 -21.12 15.76
CA PRO A 230 -12.71 -22.24 16.66
C PRO A 230 -13.99 -22.24 17.49
N MET A 231 -14.49 -23.44 17.80
CA MET A 231 -15.76 -23.66 18.50
C MET A 231 -15.88 -22.99 19.89
N LEU A 232 -14.99 -22.04 20.22
CA LEU A 232 -15.10 -20.99 21.24
C LEU A 232 -16.41 -20.18 21.20
N SER A 233 -17.18 -20.21 20.11
CA SER A 233 -18.52 -19.60 20.02
C SER A 233 -19.52 -20.16 21.05
N ALA A 234 -19.32 -21.36 21.60
CA ALA A 234 -20.31 -21.95 22.52
C ALA A 234 -20.10 -21.59 24.00
N ALA A 235 -18.91 -21.09 24.40
CA ALA A 235 -18.56 -20.94 25.81
C ALA A 235 -18.51 -19.49 26.31
N LEU A 236 -18.52 -18.49 25.43
CA LEU A 236 -18.24 -17.08 25.77
C LEU A 236 -19.36 -16.13 25.32
N GLY A 237 -20.56 -16.25 25.89
CA GLY A 237 -21.61 -15.21 25.78
C GLY A 237 -21.95 -14.76 24.33
N PRO A 238 -22.64 -13.61 24.15
CA PRO A 238 -22.68 -12.97 22.84
C PRO A 238 -21.24 -12.60 22.45
N SER A 239 -20.78 -13.08 21.29
CA SER A 239 -19.45 -12.78 20.77
C SER A 239 -19.21 -11.26 20.79
N PRO A 240 -18.02 -10.79 21.19
CA PRO A 240 -17.69 -9.38 21.13
C PRO A 240 -17.93 -8.85 19.71
N PRO A 241 -18.40 -7.59 19.57
CA PRO A 241 -18.67 -7.03 18.26
C PRO A 241 -17.39 -7.05 17.42
N LEU A 242 -17.42 -7.77 16.30
CA LEU A 242 -16.34 -7.78 15.32
C LEU A 242 -16.45 -6.50 14.48
N PHE A 243 -15.37 -5.72 14.43
CA PHE A 243 -15.27 -4.53 13.58
C PHE A 243 -14.45 -4.84 12.33
N ASP A 244 -14.99 -4.49 11.18
CA ASP A 244 -14.32 -4.66 9.89
C ASP A 244 -13.30 -3.53 9.65
N CYS A 245 -12.03 -3.82 9.94
CA CYS A 245 -10.91 -2.93 9.63
C CYS A 245 -10.44 -3.04 8.16
N SER A 246 -10.99 -3.95 7.35
CA SER A 246 -10.47 -4.24 6.00
C SER A 246 -10.46 -3.02 5.09
N ARG A 247 -11.42 -2.11 5.27
CA ARG A 247 -11.48 -0.82 4.56
C ARG A 247 -10.24 0.05 4.75
N HIS A 248 -9.64 0.05 5.93
CA HIS A 248 -8.47 0.87 6.26
C HIS A 248 -7.16 0.24 5.82
N MET A 249 -7.15 -1.09 5.64
CA MET A 249 -5.98 -1.84 5.18
C MET A 249 -5.87 -1.93 3.66
N ARG A 250 -6.92 -1.55 2.92
CA ARG A 250 -6.89 -1.54 1.46
C ARG A 250 -5.92 -0.46 0.98
N PRO A 251 -4.91 -0.82 0.17
CA PRO A 251 -4.05 0.21 -0.40
C PRO A 251 -4.87 1.13 -1.29
N ILE A 252 -4.79 2.43 -0.99
CA ILE A 252 -5.57 3.49 -1.65
C ILE A 252 -5.38 3.49 -3.18
N TYR A 253 -4.27 2.90 -3.65
CA TYR A 253 -3.79 2.99 -5.04
C TYR A 253 -3.86 1.69 -5.83
N GLN A 254 -4.34 0.59 -5.25
CA GLN A 254 -4.52 -0.66 -6.00
C GLN A 254 -5.50 -0.39 -7.16
N ASN A 255 -4.99 -0.40 -8.39
CA ASN A 255 -5.71 -0.15 -9.65
C ASN A 255 -5.94 1.33 -10.06
N THR A 256 -5.29 2.31 -9.42
CA THR A 256 -5.36 3.71 -9.89
C THR A 256 -4.16 4.03 -10.78
N ASP A 257 -4.37 4.77 -11.87
CA ASP A 257 -3.28 5.21 -12.73
C ASP A 257 -2.25 6.06 -11.95
N PRO A 258 -0.93 5.78 -12.06
CA PRO A 258 0.11 6.48 -11.31
C PRO A 258 0.08 8.00 -11.48
N ILE A 259 -0.32 8.51 -12.66
CA ILE A 259 -0.41 9.95 -12.92
C ILE A 259 -1.48 10.58 -12.02
N LEU A 260 -2.62 9.92 -11.84
CA LEU A 260 -3.67 10.38 -10.93
C LEU A 260 -3.20 10.35 -9.48
N VAL A 261 -2.54 9.26 -9.07
CA VAL A 261 -2.02 9.11 -7.71
C VAL A 261 -1.07 10.24 -7.38
N LEU A 262 -0.04 10.47 -8.21
CA LEU A 262 0.95 11.52 -8.00
C LEU A 262 0.33 12.92 -8.01
N THR A 263 -0.55 13.20 -8.96
CA THR A 263 -1.18 14.52 -9.08
C THR A 263 -2.04 14.83 -7.86
N VAL A 264 -2.87 13.88 -7.46
CA VAL A 264 -3.78 14.09 -6.34
C VAL A 264 -3.03 14.07 -5.01
N PHE A 265 -2.01 13.22 -4.85
CA PHE A 265 -1.13 13.23 -3.68
C PHE A 265 -0.45 14.59 -3.51
N MET A 266 0.14 15.15 -4.57
CA MET A 266 0.75 16.48 -4.56
C MET A 266 -0.23 17.54 -4.08
N ILE A 267 -1.45 17.55 -4.63
CA ILE A 267 -2.48 18.53 -4.27
C ILE A 267 -2.96 18.33 -2.82
N MET A 268 -3.06 17.08 -2.34
CA MET A 268 -3.39 16.76 -0.95
C MET A 268 -2.29 17.24 0.01
N VAL A 269 -1.01 17.01 -0.32
CA VAL A 269 0.12 17.53 0.46
C VAL A 269 0.08 19.05 0.49
N THR A 270 -0.19 19.70 -0.63
CA THR A 270 -0.29 21.16 -0.67
C THR A 270 -1.49 21.68 0.14
N HIS A 271 -2.60 20.94 0.16
CA HIS A 271 -3.74 21.25 1.01
C HIS A 271 -3.42 21.13 2.50
N VAL A 272 -2.81 20.02 2.90
CA VAL A 272 -2.59 19.67 4.32
C VAL A 272 -1.38 20.41 4.90
N VAL A 273 -0.25 20.37 4.21
CA VAL A 273 1.03 20.91 4.70
C VAL A 273 1.11 22.41 4.48
N ALA A 274 0.77 22.89 3.29
CA ALA A 274 0.82 24.32 2.97
C ALA A 274 -0.48 25.07 3.34
N GLY A 275 -1.48 24.36 3.89
CA GLY A 275 -2.73 24.98 4.36
C GLY A 275 -3.55 25.65 3.26
N LEU A 276 -3.37 25.25 2.00
CA LEU A 276 -4.07 25.91 0.89
C LEU A 276 -5.58 25.72 0.99
N GLU A 277 -6.31 26.78 0.66
CA GLU A 277 -7.76 26.73 0.64
C GLU A 277 -8.29 25.71 -0.38
N ARG A 278 -9.43 25.09 -0.06
CA ARG A 278 -10.09 24.12 -0.95
C ARG A 278 -10.37 24.67 -2.35
N ARG A 279 -10.67 25.97 -2.46
CA ARG A 279 -10.90 26.64 -3.75
C ARG A 279 -9.65 26.59 -4.63
N PHE A 280 -8.49 26.80 -4.03
CA PHE A 280 -7.21 26.74 -4.73
C PHE A 280 -6.83 25.30 -5.11
N CYS A 281 -7.04 24.32 -4.22
CA CYS A 281 -6.84 22.91 -4.56
C CYS A 281 -7.74 22.44 -5.71
N ASN A 282 -9.00 22.90 -5.74
CA ASN A 282 -9.93 22.62 -6.84
C ASN A 282 -9.46 23.27 -8.16
N TRP A 283 -8.86 24.46 -8.09
CA TRP A 283 -8.24 25.09 -9.25
C TRP A 283 -7.02 24.30 -9.72
N LEU A 284 -6.12 23.89 -8.81
CA LEU A 284 -4.96 23.04 -9.13
C LEU A 284 -5.39 21.74 -9.81
N LEU A 285 -6.40 21.04 -9.30
CA LEU A 285 -6.93 19.82 -9.91
C LEU A 285 -7.38 20.05 -11.36
N ARG A 286 -8.08 21.15 -11.62
CA ARG A 286 -8.54 21.50 -12.98
C ARG A 286 -7.37 21.89 -13.89
N MET A 287 -6.38 22.60 -13.36
CA MET A 287 -5.18 22.96 -14.11
C MET A 287 -4.35 21.73 -14.47
N SER A 288 -4.14 20.81 -13.53
CA SER A 288 -3.47 19.54 -13.81
C SER A 288 -4.23 18.71 -14.85
N GLN A 289 -5.57 18.66 -14.77
CA GLN A 289 -6.40 18.01 -15.79
C GLN A 289 -6.21 18.65 -17.18
N TYR A 290 -6.16 19.98 -17.24
CA TYR A 290 -5.93 20.71 -18.48
C TYR A 290 -4.53 20.48 -19.05
N ILE A 291 -3.50 20.47 -18.19
CA ILE A 291 -2.11 20.18 -18.57
C ILE A 291 -2.03 18.77 -19.16
N ILE A 292 -2.55 17.75 -18.45
CA ILE A 292 -2.56 16.36 -18.92
C ILE A 292 -3.33 16.23 -20.24
N HIS A 293 -4.48 16.88 -20.38
CA HIS A 293 -5.23 16.86 -21.64
C HIS A 293 -4.42 17.46 -22.79
N THR A 294 -3.76 18.60 -22.55
CA THR A 294 -3.00 19.31 -23.58
C THR A 294 -1.75 18.55 -23.99
N THR A 295 -1.03 17.94 -23.04
CA THR A 295 0.14 17.11 -23.33
C THR A 295 -0.25 15.86 -24.12
N LEU A 296 -1.36 15.21 -23.76
CA LEU A 296 -1.89 14.06 -24.50
C LEU A 296 -2.32 14.44 -25.93
N ALA A 297 -3.04 15.56 -26.09
CA ALA A 297 -3.46 16.04 -27.40
C ALA A 297 -2.24 16.35 -28.29
N ARG A 298 -1.20 16.98 -27.73
CA ARG A 298 0.05 17.24 -28.47
C ARG A 298 0.78 15.94 -28.83
N ALA A 299 0.86 14.98 -27.92
CA ALA A 299 1.51 13.70 -28.17
C ALA A 299 0.78 12.86 -29.25
N CYS A 300 -0.55 12.95 -29.33
CA CYS A 300 -1.33 12.25 -30.36
C CYS A 300 -1.36 12.98 -31.72
N GLY A 301 -0.98 14.25 -31.78
CA GLY A 301 -1.05 15.06 -33.00
C GLY A 301 -2.48 15.20 -33.50
N THR A 302 -2.72 14.81 -34.76
CA THR A 302 -4.08 14.78 -35.36
C THR A 302 -4.87 13.53 -35.01
N SER A 303 -4.23 12.53 -34.38
CA SER A 303 -4.90 11.28 -34.03
C SER A 303 -5.80 11.48 -32.81
N PRO A 304 -6.96 10.80 -32.74
CA PRO A 304 -7.82 10.88 -31.57
C PRO A 304 -7.09 10.30 -30.34
N ILE A 305 -7.24 10.96 -29.19
CA ILE A 305 -6.71 10.47 -27.91
C ILE A 305 -7.21 9.03 -27.67
N PRO A 306 -6.34 8.06 -27.35
CA PRO A 306 -6.75 6.69 -27.15
C PRO A 306 -7.67 6.53 -25.93
N ALA A 307 -8.41 5.42 -25.89
CA ALA A 307 -9.50 5.23 -24.93
C ALA A 307 -9.00 5.20 -23.47
N ARG A 308 -7.80 4.66 -23.24
CA ARG A 308 -7.18 4.58 -21.92
C ARG A 308 -6.94 5.98 -21.33
N GLU A 309 -6.39 6.89 -22.13
CA GLU A 309 -6.06 8.25 -21.76
C GLU A 309 -7.33 9.12 -21.60
N LYS A 310 -8.37 8.84 -22.40
CA LYS A 310 -9.70 9.42 -22.17
C LYS A 310 -10.29 8.98 -20.82
N ASN A 311 -10.12 7.72 -20.44
CA ASN A 311 -10.56 7.23 -19.14
C ASN A 311 -9.77 7.89 -18.00
N LEU A 312 -8.45 8.03 -18.14
CA LEU A 312 -7.61 8.77 -17.20
C LEU A 312 -8.15 10.18 -16.92
N LEU A 313 -8.42 10.95 -17.99
CA LEU A 313 -8.95 12.31 -17.89
C LEU A 313 -10.35 12.35 -17.27
N LYS A 314 -11.18 11.33 -17.51
CA LYS A 314 -12.53 11.22 -16.94
C LYS A 314 -12.50 10.87 -15.45
N GLU A 315 -11.54 10.05 -15.03
CA GLU A 315 -11.37 9.61 -13.64
C GLU A 315 -10.72 10.67 -12.75
N MET A 316 -10.11 11.69 -13.36
CA MET A 316 -9.45 12.76 -12.64
C MET A 316 -10.45 13.62 -11.86
N PRO A 317 -10.29 13.73 -10.53
CA PRO A 317 -11.23 14.47 -9.70
C PRO A 317 -11.12 15.97 -9.97
N ARG A 318 -12.26 16.66 -9.94
CA ARG A 318 -12.36 18.13 -10.10
C ARG A 318 -12.53 18.89 -8.79
N ASP A 319 -12.71 18.14 -7.70
CA ASP A 319 -12.93 18.67 -6.35
C ASP A 319 -12.16 17.82 -5.34
N ILE A 320 -11.48 18.48 -4.40
CA ILE A 320 -10.70 17.84 -3.33
C ILE A 320 -11.58 16.99 -2.40
N ARG A 321 -12.88 17.26 -2.30
CA ARG A 321 -13.85 16.41 -1.60
C ARG A 321 -14.10 15.12 -2.36
N SER A 322 -14.12 15.17 -3.70
CA SER A 322 -14.22 13.97 -4.52
C SER A 322 -12.98 13.10 -4.38
N VAL A 323 -11.80 13.72 -4.23
CA VAL A 323 -10.55 13.00 -3.88
C VAL A 323 -10.73 12.27 -2.55
N ARG A 324 -11.04 13.01 -1.48
CA ARG A 324 -11.17 12.44 -0.13
C ARG A 324 -12.19 11.31 -0.08
N LYS A 325 -13.33 11.47 -0.75
CA LYS A 325 -14.36 10.42 -0.86
C LYS A 325 -13.92 9.23 -1.73
N LYS A 326 -13.29 9.46 -2.89
CA LYS A 326 -12.85 8.39 -3.80
C LYS A 326 -11.80 7.50 -3.14
N TRP A 327 -10.97 8.09 -2.29
CA TRP A 327 -9.85 7.44 -1.61
C TRP A 327 -10.14 7.09 -0.16
N ASP A 328 -11.39 7.23 0.27
CA ASP A 328 -11.86 6.92 1.62
C ASP A 328 -10.99 7.57 2.73
N LEU A 329 -10.48 8.78 2.45
CA LEU A 329 -9.69 9.57 3.41
C LEU A 329 -10.57 10.25 4.45
N ASP A 330 -11.87 10.34 4.18
CA ASP A 330 -12.85 10.83 5.12
C ASP A 330 -13.23 9.69 6.08
N GLY A 331 -12.96 9.86 7.37
CA GLY A 331 -13.55 8.99 8.38
C GLY A 331 -15.08 9.04 8.32
N SER A 332 -15.73 7.95 8.71
CA SER A 332 -17.18 7.88 8.84
C SER A 332 -17.64 8.98 9.79
N THR A 333 -18.54 9.82 9.31
CA THR A 333 -19.15 10.89 10.11
C THR A 333 -20.65 10.66 10.20
N ILE A 334 -21.16 10.83 11.40
CA ILE A 334 -22.59 10.76 11.70
C ILE A 334 -23.07 12.20 11.88
N LEU A 335 -24.03 12.61 11.05
CA LEU A 335 -24.67 13.90 11.20
C LEU A 335 -25.77 13.81 12.26
N TYR A 336 -25.69 14.67 13.27
CA TYR A 336 -26.72 14.89 14.26
C TYR A 336 -27.37 16.27 14.07
N ALA A 337 -28.67 16.35 14.37
CA ALA A 337 -29.37 17.60 14.59
C ALA A 337 -29.38 17.88 16.09
N ALA A 338 -28.69 18.94 16.52
CA ALA A 338 -28.74 19.39 17.90
C ALA A 338 -29.97 20.28 18.11
N CYS A 339 -30.76 20.00 19.14
CA CYS A 339 -31.88 20.86 19.48
C CYS A 339 -31.37 22.22 19.98
N PRO A 340 -31.83 23.36 19.42
CA PRO A 340 -31.38 24.68 19.87
C PRO A 340 -31.87 25.04 21.28
N SER A 341 -32.92 24.38 21.78
CA SER A 341 -33.52 24.68 23.08
C SER A 341 -33.04 23.76 24.21
N CYS A 342 -32.88 22.45 23.96
CA CYS A 342 -32.48 21.49 25.00
C CYS A 342 -31.17 20.74 24.70
N HIS A 343 -30.51 21.05 23.58
CA HIS A 343 -29.23 20.46 23.15
C HIS A 343 -29.22 18.93 22.95
N MET A 344 -30.37 18.27 22.96
CA MET A 344 -30.48 16.86 22.61
C MET A 344 -29.99 16.62 21.18
N LEU A 345 -29.12 15.62 21.01
CA LEU A 345 -28.62 15.19 19.71
C LEU A 345 -29.54 14.11 19.12
N GLN A 346 -29.99 14.33 17.88
CA GLN A 346 -30.80 13.36 17.16
C GLN A 346 -30.12 12.97 15.85
N LYS A 347 -29.88 11.67 15.64
CA LYS A 347 -29.19 11.18 14.44
C LYS A 347 -30.04 11.47 13.20
N VAL A 348 -29.41 12.05 12.18
CA VAL A 348 -30.06 12.38 10.91
C VAL A 348 -29.72 11.30 9.90
N VAL A 349 -30.74 10.61 9.40
CA VAL A 349 -30.62 9.64 8.30
C VAL A 349 -31.43 10.20 7.12
N TYR A 350 -30.83 10.24 5.94
CA TYR A 350 -31.50 10.70 4.72
C TYR A 350 -31.93 9.51 3.88
N GLU A 351 -33.24 9.39 3.64
CA GLU A 351 -33.82 8.43 2.71
C GLU A 351 -34.41 9.19 1.52
N LYS A 352 -33.96 8.85 0.30
CA LYS A 352 -34.38 9.53 -0.95
C LYS A 352 -34.22 11.06 -0.90
N GLY A 353 -33.22 11.55 -0.14
CA GLY A 353 -32.90 12.98 0.00
C GLY A 353 -33.77 13.75 0.98
N GLN A 354 -34.63 13.08 1.76
CA GLN A 354 -35.36 13.67 2.88
C GLN A 354 -34.88 13.06 4.20
N PRO A 355 -34.75 13.85 5.27
CA PRO A 355 -34.43 13.30 6.59
C PRO A 355 -35.61 12.46 7.10
N THR A 356 -35.32 11.28 7.63
CA THR A 356 -36.33 10.43 8.31
C THR A 356 -36.75 10.99 9.67
N LEU A 357 -36.01 11.98 10.16
CA LEU A 357 -36.22 12.63 11.44
C LEU A 357 -37.40 13.63 11.38
N SER A 358 -38.17 13.70 12.46
CA SER A 358 -39.20 14.73 12.64
C SER A 358 -38.59 16.14 12.58
N PRO A 359 -39.30 17.14 12.00
CA PRO A 359 -38.83 18.53 12.02
C PRO A 359 -38.71 19.14 13.43
N TYR A 360 -39.34 18.53 14.43
CA TYR A 360 -39.41 19.03 15.81
C TYR A 360 -38.75 18.07 16.81
N CYS A 361 -38.15 18.62 17.86
CA CYS A 361 -37.47 17.87 18.90
C CYS A 361 -38.46 17.08 19.77
N SER A 362 -38.36 15.75 19.70
CA SER A 362 -39.15 14.81 20.52
C SER A 362 -38.62 14.59 21.94
N ASN A 363 -37.54 15.27 22.36
CA ASN A 363 -36.92 15.04 23.66
C ASN A 363 -37.88 15.36 24.82
N ARG A 364 -37.95 14.47 25.81
CA ARG A 364 -38.67 14.65 27.07
C ARG A 364 -37.66 14.50 28.22
N PRO A 365 -37.15 15.61 28.78
CA PRO A 365 -36.13 15.55 29.81
C PRO A 365 -36.55 14.78 31.07
N PHE A 366 -37.86 14.71 31.33
CA PHE A 366 -38.45 14.03 32.48
C PHE A 366 -39.54 13.04 32.03
N SER A 367 -39.67 11.90 32.72
CA SER A 367 -40.76 10.95 32.50
C SER A 367 -42.11 11.63 32.79
N GLY A 368 -42.99 11.69 31.79
CA GLY A 368 -44.28 12.41 31.88
C GLY A 368 -44.22 13.91 31.55
N GLY A 369 -43.03 14.47 31.28
CA GLY A 369 -42.88 15.86 30.86
C GLY A 369 -43.41 16.14 29.45
N ARG A 370 -43.62 17.43 29.14
CA ARG A 370 -43.91 17.90 27.77
C ARG A 370 -42.68 17.66 26.88
N ALA A 371 -42.91 17.38 25.60
CA ALA A 371 -41.84 17.34 24.62
C ALA A 371 -41.27 18.75 24.41
N CYS A 372 -40.01 18.83 23.98
CA CYS A 372 -39.34 20.10 23.74
C CYS A 372 -39.99 20.88 22.57
N ASP A 373 -40.42 20.17 21.52
CA ASP A 373 -41.11 20.69 20.33
C ASP A 373 -40.39 21.84 19.58
N ALA A 374 -39.13 22.10 19.90
CA ALA A 374 -38.32 23.08 19.19
C ALA A 374 -38.01 22.59 17.76
N LEU A 375 -38.03 23.50 16.79
CA LEU A 375 -37.70 23.18 15.40
C LEU A 375 -36.22 22.79 15.27
N ILE A 376 -35.94 21.57 14.82
CA ILE A 376 -34.60 21.02 14.64
C ILE A 376 -34.21 20.87 13.18
N LEU A 377 -35.18 20.82 12.26
CA LEU A 377 -34.95 20.84 10.82
C LEU A 377 -35.64 22.06 10.19
N ALA A 378 -34.92 22.78 9.33
CA ALA A 378 -35.45 23.90 8.58
C ALA A 378 -35.30 23.67 7.06
N PRO A 379 -36.26 24.15 6.25
CA PRO A 379 -36.14 24.09 4.79
C PRO A 379 -34.97 24.96 4.31
N ARG A 380 -34.17 24.43 3.40
CA ARG A 380 -33.02 25.09 2.75
C ARG A 380 -33.10 24.87 1.24
N LEU A 381 -32.86 25.92 0.47
CA LEU A 381 -32.77 25.83 -0.99
C LEU A 381 -31.34 25.45 -1.39
N VAL A 382 -31.16 24.26 -1.95
CA VAL A 382 -29.88 23.75 -2.44
C VAL A 382 -30.04 23.37 -3.90
N HIS A 383 -29.32 24.06 -4.80
CA HIS A 383 -29.43 23.89 -6.25
C HIS A 383 -30.88 23.97 -6.78
N GLY A 384 -31.66 24.93 -6.28
CA GLY A 384 -33.07 25.11 -6.68
C GLY A 384 -34.04 24.08 -6.10
N LYS A 385 -33.57 23.09 -5.34
CA LYS A 385 -34.41 22.12 -4.63
C LYS A 385 -34.51 22.48 -3.15
N VAL A 386 -35.71 22.52 -2.60
CA VAL A 386 -35.93 22.68 -1.16
C VAL A 386 -35.67 21.34 -0.47
N ILE A 387 -34.69 21.31 0.43
CA ILE A 387 -34.36 20.16 1.28
C ILE A 387 -34.53 20.56 2.75
N SER A 388 -34.91 19.62 3.62
CA SER A 388 -34.95 19.86 5.06
C SER A 388 -33.58 19.55 5.65
N ALA A 389 -32.96 20.50 6.36
CA ALA A 389 -31.62 20.37 6.92
C ALA A 389 -31.60 20.78 8.40
N PRO A 390 -30.69 20.24 9.22
CA PRO A 390 -30.58 20.62 10.63
C PRO A 390 -30.39 22.12 10.83
N VAL A 391 -31.12 22.69 11.79
CA VAL A 391 -30.97 24.08 12.23
C VAL A 391 -29.58 24.26 12.85
N LEU A 392 -29.18 23.32 13.71
CA LEU A 392 -27.86 23.27 14.34
C LEU A 392 -27.22 21.90 14.05
N PRO A 393 -26.49 21.76 12.92
CA PRO A 393 -25.82 20.51 12.57
C PRO A 393 -24.63 20.27 13.49
N PHE A 394 -24.52 19.05 14.02
CA PHE A 394 -23.36 18.56 14.77
C PHE A 394 -22.79 17.34 14.04
N LEU A 395 -21.54 17.44 13.59
CA LEU A 395 -20.84 16.34 12.94
C LEU A 395 -20.07 15.56 14.00
N TYR A 396 -20.43 14.30 14.18
CA TYR A 396 -19.74 13.38 15.06
C TYR A 396 -18.88 12.42 14.22
N HIS A 397 -17.63 12.23 14.61
CA HIS A 397 -16.80 11.18 14.03
C HIS A 397 -17.22 9.85 14.64
N ASP A 398 -17.55 8.87 13.80
CA ASP A 398 -17.87 7.55 14.29
C ASP A 398 -16.67 6.99 15.05
N PHE A 399 -16.82 6.81 16.36
CA PHE A 399 -15.72 6.40 17.23
C PHE A 399 -15.15 5.06 16.82
N LYS A 400 -16.01 4.11 16.41
CA LYS A 400 -15.61 2.77 16.00
C LYS A 400 -14.76 2.82 14.74
N ASP A 401 -15.18 3.67 13.81
CA ASP A 401 -14.47 3.95 12.57
C ASP A 401 -13.12 4.60 12.79
N TRP A 402 -13.11 5.61 13.66
CA TRP A 402 -11.91 6.33 14.03
C TRP A 402 -10.91 5.41 14.72
N LEU A 403 -11.38 4.56 15.64
CA LEU A 403 -10.55 3.59 16.34
C LEU A 403 -10.03 2.52 15.37
N ALA A 404 -10.89 1.95 14.52
CA ALA A 404 -10.48 1.01 13.49
C ALA A 404 -9.40 1.59 12.57
N ASN A 405 -9.55 2.86 12.16
CA ASN A 405 -8.54 3.57 11.38
C ASN A 405 -7.23 3.76 12.16
N LEU A 406 -7.30 4.11 13.44
CA LEU A 406 -6.13 4.29 14.28
C LEU A 406 -5.35 2.99 14.45
N MET A 407 -6.05 1.90 14.81
CA MET A 407 -5.49 0.56 14.99
C MET A 407 -4.94 0.00 13.67
N SER A 408 -5.52 0.38 12.53
CA SER A 408 -5.06 -0.10 11.23
C SER A 408 -3.75 0.52 10.75
N ARG A 409 -3.17 1.47 11.49
CA ARG A 409 -1.90 2.10 11.12
C ARG A 409 -0.74 1.18 11.50
N PRO A 410 0.18 0.88 10.58
CA PRO A 410 1.38 0.10 10.89
C PRO A 410 2.14 0.66 12.09
N GLY A 411 2.46 -0.20 13.06
CA GLY A 411 3.21 0.13 14.27
C GLY A 411 2.42 0.80 15.39
N MET A 412 1.12 1.08 15.20
CA MET A 412 0.31 1.67 16.28
C MET A 412 0.10 0.69 17.44
N GLU A 413 -0.22 -0.57 17.14
CA GLU A 413 -0.36 -1.65 18.13
C GLU A 413 0.93 -1.84 18.92
N ASP A 414 2.07 -1.96 18.23
CA ASP A 414 3.38 -2.05 18.86
C ASP A 414 3.67 -0.86 19.78
N ALA A 415 3.28 0.36 19.38
CA ALA A 415 3.46 1.56 20.18
C ALA A 415 2.58 1.57 21.44
N MET A 416 1.34 1.06 21.35
CA MET A 416 0.45 0.92 22.51
C MET A 416 0.97 -0.13 23.49
N ASP A 417 1.38 -1.30 23.00
CA ASP A 417 1.97 -2.35 23.82
C ASP A 417 3.24 -1.87 24.52
N LYS A 418 4.12 -1.20 23.78
CA LYS A 418 5.33 -0.59 24.34
C LYS A 418 5.00 0.44 25.42
N SER A 419 4.04 1.33 25.16
CA SER A 419 3.63 2.35 26.13
C SER A 419 3.07 1.73 27.41
N TRP A 420 2.35 0.61 27.28
CA TRP A 420 1.81 -0.13 28.42
C TRP A 420 2.91 -0.80 29.25
N ILE A 421 3.88 -1.46 28.60
CA ILE A 421 5.03 -2.10 29.26
C ILE A 421 5.87 -1.06 30.01
N GLU A 422 6.24 0.03 29.35
CA GLU A 422 7.04 1.09 29.96
C GLU A 422 6.30 1.76 31.13
N SER A 423 4.98 1.88 31.04
CA SER A 423 4.15 2.41 32.12
C SER A 423 4.19 1.53 33.37
N GLU A 424 4.20 0.21 33.18
CA GLU A 424 4.34 -0.72 34.30
C GLU A 424 5.69 -0.55 35.02
N GLU A 425 6.77 -0.35 34.27
CA GLU A 425 8.11 -0.10 34.82
C GLU A 425 8.16 1.22 35.60
N ARG A 426 7.61 2.31 35.04
CA ARG A 426 7.53 3.60 35.74
C ARG A 426 6.71 3.51 37.03
N ARG A 427 5.60 2.77 37.02
CA ARG A 427 4.77 2.55 38.21
C ARG A 427 5.54 1.83 39.32
N LYS A 428 6.37 0.82 38.98
CA LYS A 428 7.25 0.13 39.94
C LYS A 428 8.28 1.07 40.56
N GLN A 429 8.68 2.12 39.84
CA GLN A 429 9.59 3.16 40.31
C GLN A 429 8.87 4.29 41.07
N GLY A 430 7.54 4.27 41.16
CA GLY A 430 6.75 5.35 41.76
C GLY A 430 6.69 6.62 40.90
N ILE A 431 6.97 6.52 39.60
CA ILE A 431 6.93 7.63 38.64
C ILE A 431 5.58 7.64 37.94
N CYS A 432 4.92 8.80 37.90
CA CYS A 432 3.65 9.02 37.19
C CYS A 432 3.82 10.20 36.22
N THR A 433 3.94 9.91 34.93
CA THR A 433 4.12 10.90 33.85
C THR A 433 2.87 11.04 32.98
N ASP A 434 2.10 9.97 32.84
CA ASP A 434 0.86 9.93 32.06
C ASP A 434 -0.22 9.11 32.78
N ILE A 435 -1.45 9.18 32.30
CA ILE A 435 -2.62 8.48 32.83
C ILE A 435 -2.43 6.96 32.92
N LEU A 436 -1.66 6.36 31.99
CA LEU A 436 -1.35 4.92 31.99
C LEU A 436 -0.54 4.50 33.24
N ASP A 437 0.28 5.41 33.78
CA ASP A 437 1.10 5.14 34.97
C ASP A 437 0.24 5.09 36.24
N GLY A 438 -0.97 5.65 36.18
CA GLY A 438 -1.95 5.63 37.25
C GLY A 438 -2.34 4.22 37.68
N THR A 439 -2.39 3.99 39.00
CA THR A 439 -2.79 2.69 39.58
C THR A 439 -4.23 2.33 39.23
N VAL A 440 -5.11 3.33 39.08
CA VAL A 440 -6.54 3.11 38.78
C VAL A 440 -6.72 2.35 37.48
N LEU A 441 -6.08 2.75 36.37
CA LEU A 441 -6.26 2.06 35.09
C LEU A 441 -5.71 0.63 35.13
N SER A 442 -4.54 0.43 35.74
CA SER A 442 -3.92 -0.91 35.84
C SER A 442 -4.68 -1.89 36.76
N THR A 443 -5.50 -1.36 37.67
CA THR A 443 -6.30 -2.15 38.62
C THR A 443 -7.80 -2.10 38.32
N PHE A 444 -8.20 -1.36 37.28
CA PHE A 444 -9.59 -1.22 36.89
C PHE A 444 -10.11 -2.58 36.44
N LYS A 445 -11.12 -3.08 37.13
CA LYS A 445 -11.73 -4.37 36.83
C LYS A 445 -12.84 -4.17 35.80
N GLY A 446 -12.97 -5.13 34.88
CA GLY A 446 -14.08 -5.17 33.94
C GLY A 446 -15.44 -5.38 34.63
N PRO A 447 -16.54 -5.41 33.87
CA PRO A 447 -17.89 -5.62 34.39
C PRO A 447 -18.06 -6.90 35.21
N ASP A 448 -17.19 -7.89 35.01
CA ASP A 448 -17.16 -9.15 35.75
C ASP A 448 -16.59 -9.03 37.19
N GLY A 449 -15.98 -7.88 37.53
CA GLY A 449 -15.34 -7.64 38.82
C GLY A 449 -14.13 -8.53 39.10
N LYS A 450 -13.65 -9.29 38.12
CA LYS A 450 -12.60 -10.30 38.27
C LYS A 450 -11.42 -10.02 37.37
N THR A 451 -11.67 -9.82 36.09
CA THR A 451 -10.63 -9.61 35.08
C THR A 451 -10.25 -8.14 35.05
N LEU A 452 -8.96 -7.84 34.96
CA LEU A 452 -8.52 -6.46 34.70
C LEU A 452 -9.04 -6.03 33.34
N PHE A 453 -9.49 -4.78 33.23
CA PHE A 453 -9.98 -4.21 31.99
C PHE A 453 -8.93 -4.32 30.87
N SER A 454 -7.65 -4.23 31.20
CA SER A 454 -6.51 -4.40 30.29
C SER A 454 -6.27 -5.84 29.82
N VAL A 455 -6.93 -6.84 30.41
CA VAL A 455 -6.76 -8.28 30.10
C VAL A 455 -8.05 -8.85 29.48
N GLY A 456 -9.16 -8.11 29.51
CA GLY A 456 -10.45 -8.55 29.01
C GLY A 456 -10.45 -8.81 27.49
N SER A 457 -11.18 -9.85 27.06
CA SER A 457 -11.30 -10.26 25.66
C SER A 457 -12.48 -9.62 24.90
N GLY A 458 -13.05 -8.50 25.38
CA GLY A 458 -14.19 -7.85 24.72
C GLY A 458 -14.45 -6.39 25.13
N GLU A 459 -15.18 -5.65 24.29
CA GLU A 459 -15.68 -4.30 24.60
C GLU A 459 -16.75 -4.37 25.70
N ALA A 460 -16.64 -3.46 26.69
CA ALA A 460 -17.58 -3.33 27.81
C ALA A 460 -18.74 -2.37 27.50
#